data_AF-A0A956T265-F1
#
_entry.id   AF-A0A956T265-F1
#
_cell.length_a   1.000
_cell.length_b   1.000
_cell.length_c   1.000
_cell.angle_alpha   90.00
_cell.angle_beta   90.00
_cell.angle_gamma   90.00
#
_symmetry.space_group_name_H-M   'P 1'
#
loop_
_entity.id
_entity.type
_entity.pdbx_description
1 polymer ?
#
loop_
_entity_poly.entity_id
_entity_poly.type
_entity_poly.pdbx_seq_one_letter_code
_entity_poly.pdbx_strand_id
1 'polypeptide(L)'
;FWRVRAACVLLIVSFHFGIMLGINIPIFALIGMVGPIGLLPGEFWNGKWPGRFETRFSSLFSGWKRRLPGASQPQSNPRLERAYHWLTYPAMGLMLFGLYRGVYFPDSANYLVGMTRVFSLDQRWAMFSPRPPQYSDWDTAPATLKSGRRIDLLTGRAYEPGASVTRDYQKFGRIRWFNLHMLLTDERRGHTQLYLQYLVERWNKDHPDDPVLTARYEYHYQSIKPNYLLDETRTRVFGTYP
;
A
#
# COMPACT_ATOMS: atom_id res chain seq x y z
N PHE A 1 -26.87 -20.02 -13.18
CA PHE A 1 -26.31 -18.77 -12.61
C PHE A 1 -25.07 -18.98 -11.73
N TRP A 2 -25.05 -19.95 -10.79
CA TRP A 2 -23.89 -20.14 -9.90
C TRP A 2 -22.56 -20.44 -10.64
N ARG A 3 -22.60 -21.21 -11.73
CA ARG A 3 -21.41 -21.51 -12.57
C ARG A 3 -20.80 -20.25 -13.20
N VAL A 4 -21.64 -19.34 -13.68
CA VAL A 4 -21.21 -18.05 -14.25
C VAL A 4 -20.56 -17.20 -13.17
N ARG A 5 -21.18 -17.10 -11.99
CA ARG A 5 -20.63 -16.38 -10.84
C ARG A 5 -19.28 -16.94 -10.40
N ALA A 6 -19.14 -18.26 -10.32
CA ALA A 6 -17.87 -18.92 -10.01
C ALA A 6 -16.80 -18.64 -11.08
N ALA A 7 -17.17 -18.70 -12.37
CA ALA A 7 -16.27 -18.36 -13.47
C ALA A 7 -15.79 -16.90 -13.39
N CYS A 8 -16.67 -15.95 -13.09
CA CYS A 8 -16.30 -14.55 -12.89
C CYS A 8 -15.30 -14.39 -11.73
N VAL A 9 -15.54 -15.04 -10.59
CA VAL A 9 -14.60 -15.00 -9.46
C VAL A 9 -13.23 -15.56 -9.86
N LEU A 10 -13.20 -16.71 -10.55
CA LEU A 10 -11.95 -17.32 -11.01
C LEU A 10 -11.20 -16.42 -12.00
N LEU A 11 -11.91 -15.74 -12.91
CA LEU A 11 -11.30 -14.78 -13.83
C LEU A 11 -10.67 -13.61 -13.07
N ILE A 12 -11.37 -13.04 -12.07
CA ILE A 12 -10.83 -11.95 -11.25
C ILE A 12 -9.59 -12.42 -10.48
N VAL A 13 -9.64 -13.59 -9.85
CA VAL A 13 -8.50 -14.16 -9.12
C VAL A 13 -7.31 -14.39 -10.06
N SER A 14 -7.55 -14.97 -11.24
CA SER A 14 -6.51 -15.26 -12.24
C SER A 14 -5.87 -13.98 -12.78
N PHE A 15 -6.67 -12.94 -13.01
CA PHE A 15 -6.16 -11.63 -13.42
C PHE A 15 -5.21 -11.03 -12.38
N HIS A 16 -5.60 -11.04 -11.10
CA HIS A 16 -4.74 -10.52 -10.03
C HIS A 16 -3.50 -11.41 -9.81
N PHE A 17 -3.61 -12.71 -10.02
CA PHE A 17 -2.46 -13.60 -10.02
C PHE A 17 -1.47 -13.24 -11.15
N GLY A 18 -1.98 -12.95 -12.35
CA GLY A 18 -1.15 -12.43 -13.46
C GLY A 18 -0.45 -11.11 -13.10
N ILE A 19 -1.16 -10.17 -12.46
CA ILE A 19 -0.54 -8.94 -11.92
C ILE A 19 0.56 -9.28 -10.92
N MET A 20 0.32 -10.22 -9.99
CA MET A 20 1.31 -10.61 -9.00
C MET A 20 2.59 -11.20 -9.62
N LEU A 21 2.47 -11.92 -10.74
CA LEU A 21 3.61 -12.46 -11.48
C LEU A 21 4.34 -11.41 -12.31
N GLY A 22 3.61 -10.44 -12.88
CA GLY A 22 4.17 -9.44 -13.80
C GLY A 22 4.62 -8.13 -13.14
N ILE A 23 4.04 -7.75 -12.02
CA ILE A 23 4.26 -6.46 -11.34
C ILE A 23 4.39 -6.68 -9.84
N ASN A 24 5.42 -6.08 -9.23
CA ASN A 24 5.65 -6.18 -7.80
C ASN A 24 4.74 -5.23 -6.99
N ILE A 25 3.43 -5.56 -6.90
CA ILE A 25 2.45 -4.88 -6.03
C ILE A 25 1.76 -5.92 -5.14
N PRO A 26 2.48 -6.50 -4.15
CA PRO A 26 2.11 -7.78 -3.56
C PRO A 26 0.80 -7.72 -2.74
N ILE A 27 0.58 -6.66 -1.96
CA ILE A 27 -0.62 -6.56 -1.11
C ILE A 27 -1.89 -6.35 -1.95
N PHE A 28 -1.82 -5.52 -2.99
CA PHE A 28 -2.97 -5.23 -3.86
C PHE A 28 -3.48 -6.49 -4.54
N ALA A 29 -2.57 -7.26 -5.16
CA ALA A 29 -2.94 -8.49 -5.85
C ALA A 29 -3.52 -9.53 -4.89
N LEU A 30 -2.96 -9.67 -3.69
CA LEU A 30 -3.49 -10.58 -2.66
C LEU A 30 -4.91 -10.21 -2.24
N ILE A 31 -5.18 -8.94 -1.95
CA ILE A 31 -6.52 -8.47 -1.59
C ILE A 31 -7.50 -8.70 -2.75
N GLY A 32 -7.08 -8.39 -3.98
CA GLY A 32 -7.88 -8.61 -5.19
C GLY A 32 -8.16 -10.08 -5.50
N MET A 33 -7.33 -11.01 -5.01
CA MET A 33 -7.61 -12.45 -5.07
C MET A 33 -8.53 -12.91 -3.94
N VAL A 34 -8.30 -12.48 -2.70
CA VAL A 34 -9.03 -12.97 -1.52
C VAL A 34 -10.46 -12.42 -1.46
N GLY A 35 -10.67 -11.13 -1.76
CA GLY A 35 -11.98 -10.49 -1.67
C GLY A 35 -13.08 -11.22 -2.47
N PRO A 36 -12.87 -11.51 -3.76
CA PRO A 36 -13.85 -12.21 -4.60
C PRO A 36 -14.16 -13.63 -4.15
N ILE A 37 -13.31 -14.30 -3.35
CA ILE A 37 -13.59 -15.65 -2.84
C ILE A 37 -14.89 -15.64 -2.02
N GLY A 38 -15.13 -14.59 -1.22
CA GLY A 38 -16.37 -14.43 -0.46
C GLY A 38 -17.62 -14.29 -1.35
N LEU A 39 -17.43 -13.96 -2.62
CA LEU A 39 -18.50 -13.89 -3.62
C LEU A 39 -18.75 -15.25 -4.30
N LEU A 40 -18.11 -16.34 -3.89
CA LEU A 40 -18.46 -17.66 -4.40
C LEU A 40 -19.90 -18.05 -3.99
N PRO A 41 -20.65 -18.73 -4.87
CA PRO A 41 -22.02 -19.12 -4.60
C PRO A 41 -22.12 -20.14 -3.46
N GLY A 42 -23.26 -20.20 -2.75
CA GLY A 42 -23.44 -21.10 -1.59
C GLY A 42 -23.23 -22.58 -1.94
N GLU A 43 -23.57 -22.97 -3.16
CA GLU A 43 -23.37 -24.32 -3.71
C GLU A 43 -21.88 -24.69 -3.78
N PHE A 44 -20.99 -23.72 -3.97
CA PHE A 44 -19.55 -23.95 -3.90
C PHE A 44 -19.14 -24.35 -2.48
N TRP A 45 -19.60 -23.61 -1.47
CA TRP A 45 -19.29 -23.81 -0.06
C TRP A 45 -19.89 -25.10 0.51
N ASN A 46 -21.07 -25.49 0.03
CA ASN A 46 -21.73 -26.74 0.40
C ASN A 46 -21.11 -27.98 -0.28
N GLY A 47 -20.10 -27.79 -1.15
CA GLY A 47 -19.37 -28.87 -1.78
C GLY A 47 -18.53 -29.68 -0.78
N LYS A 48 -18.09 -30.87 -1.21
CA LYS A 48 -17.22 -31.74 -0.38
C LYS A 48 -15.81 -31.18 -0.17
N TRP A 49 -15.36 -30.27 -1.03
CA TRP A 49 -13.99 -29.74 -1.03
C TRP A 49 -13.76 -28.68 0.07
N PRO A 50 -14.62 -27.67 0.26
CA PRO A 50 -14.52 -26.74 1.38
C PRO A 50 -14.54 -27.42 2.75
N GLY A 51 -15.40 -28.44 2.96
CA GLY A 51 -15.45 -29.17 4.24
C GLY A 51 -14.14 -29.89 4.59
N ARG A 52 -13.40 -30.40 3.58
CA ARG A 52 -12.05 -30.96 3.80
C ARG A 52 -11.05 -29.88 4.18
N PHE A 53 -11.15 -28.71 3.56
CA PHE A 53 -10.29 -27.56 3.85
C PHE A 53 -10.57 -27.01 5.26
N GLU A 54 -11.84 -26.88 5.64
CA GLU A 54 -12.27 -26.48 6.97
C GLU A 54 -11.77 -27.45 8.03
N THR A 55 -11.83 -28.76 7.79
CA THR A 55 -11.32 -29.76 8.74
C THR A 55 -9.80 -29.60 8.96
N ARG A 56 -9.04 -29.35 7.89
CA ARG A 56 -7.59 -29.09 7.99
C ARG A 56 -7.29 -27.76 8.69
N PHE A 57 -7.96 -26.67 8.34
CA PHE A 57 -7.72 -25.35 8.93
C PHE A 57 -8.24 -25.24 10.38
N SER A 58 -9.36 -25.87 10.69
CA SER A 58 -9.92 -25.86 12.04
C SER A 58 -9.02 -26.58 13.04
N SER A 59 -8.18 -27.53 12.61
CA SER A 59 -7.14 -28.11 13.45
C SER A 59 -6.09 -27.06 13.86
N LEU A 60 -5.67 -26.19 12.94
CA LEU A 60 -4.71 -25.11 13.15
C LEU A 60 -5.27 -23.99 14.04
N PHE A 61 -6.56 -23.70 13.93
CA PHE A 61 -7.23 -22.64 14.70
C PHE A 61 -8.11 -23.18 15.85
N SER A 62 -7.94 -24.45 16.21
CA SER A 62 -8.73 -25.13 17.25
C SER A 62 -8.60 -24.46 18.63
N GLY A 63 -7.43 -23.88 18.92
CA GLY A 63 -7.20 -23.08 20.13
C GLY A 63 -7.98 -21.76 20.17
N TRP A 64 -8.32 -21.18 19.02
CA TRP A 64 -9.13 -19.95 18.92
C TRP A 64 -10.64 -20.24 18.95
N LYS A 65 -11.09 -21.37 18.40
CA LYS A 65 -12.50 -21.79 18.45
C LYS A 65 -13.04 -21.92 19.88
N ARG A 66 -12.20 -22.23 20.87
CA ARG A 66 -12.60 -22.32 22.29
C ARG A 66 -13.01 -20.97 22.91
N ARG A 67 -12.73 -19.84 22.27
CA ARG A 67 -13.08 -18.49 22.77
C ARG A 67 -14.29 -17.86 22.10
N LEU A 68 -14.90 -18.51 21.10
CA LEU A 68 -16.08 -18.00 20.43
C LEU A 68 -17.34 -18.58 21.09
N PRO A 69 -18.31 -17.74 21.52
CA PRO A 69 -19.62 -18.21 21.94
C PRO A 69 -20.23 -19.08 20.83
N GLY A 70 -20.84 -20.21 21.21
CA GLY A 70 -21.48 -21.10 20.25
C GLY A 70 -22.45 -20.32 19.37
N ALA A 71 -22.20 -20.32 18.05
CA ALA A 71 -23.02 -19.60 17.08
C ALA A 71 -24.42 -20.22 17.09
N SER A 72 -25.35 -19.60 17.80
CA SER A 72 -26.78 -19.84 17.65
C SER A 72 -27.14 -19.47 16.21
N GLN A 73 -27.83 -20.37 15.50
CA GLN A 73 -28.34 -20.06 14.17
C GLN A 73 -29.26 -18.83 14.31
N PRO A 74 -28.95 -17.71 13.64
CA PRO A 74 -29.77 -16.52 13.73
C PRO A 74 -31.14 -16.86 13.14
N GLN A 75 -32.21 -16.73 13.93
CA GLN A 75 -33.56 -16.76 13.41
C GLN A 75 -33.72 -15.61 12.41
N SER A 76 -33.85 -15.95 11.13
CA SER A 76 -33.98 -14.98 10.05
C SER A 76 -35.30 -14.21 10.22
N ASN A 77 -35.23 -12.93 10.60
CA ASN A 77 -36.41 -12.07 10.62
C ASN A 77 -36.64 -11.51 9.20
N PRO A 78 -37.72 -11.90 8.50
CA PRO A 78 -37.93 -11.54 7.10
C PRO A 78 -38.13 -10.03 6.89
N ARG A 79 -38.55 -9.28 7.92
CA ARG A 79 -38.63 -7.81 7.86
C ARG A 79 -37.24 -7.17 7.90
N LEU A 80 -36.35 -7.72 8.72
CA LEU A 80 -34.97 -7.26 8.84
C LEU A 80 -34.19 -7.56 7.56
N GLU A 81 -34.35 -8.75 7.00
CA GLU A 81 -33.75 -9.14 5.71
C GLU A 81 -34.18 -8.20 4.58
N ARG A 82 -35.49 -7.92 4.49
CA ARG A 82 -36.02 -6.97 3.50
C ARG A 82 -35.45 -5.56 3.72
N ALA A 83 -35.35 -5.11 4.97
CA ALA A 83 -34.73 -3.82 5.30
C ALA A 83 -33.26 -3.75 4.89
N TYR A 84 -32.47 -4.82 5.10
CA TYR A 84 -31.07 -4.89 4.64
C TYR A 84 -30.97 -4.79 3.11
N HIS A 85 -31.83 -5.49 2.37
CA HIS A 85 -31.86 -5.39 0.91
C HIS A 85 -32.15 -3.95 0.46
N TRP A 86 -33.15 -3.30 1.06
CA TRP A 86 -33.49 -1.92 0.75
C TRP A 86 -32.39 -0.93 1.12
N LEU A 87 -31.63 -1.18 2.19
CA LEU A 87 -30.48 -0.35 2.60
C LEU A 87 -29.27 -0.51 1.66
N THR A 88 -29.15 -1.65 0.99
CA THR A 88 -28.02 -1.94 0.10
C THR A 88 -28.02 -1.07 -1.15
N TYR A 89 -29.19 -0.80 -1.74
CA TYR A 89 -29.30 0.03 -2.95
C TYR A 89 -28.85 1.50 -2.76
N PRO A 90 -29.30 2.25 -1.74
CA PRO A 90 -28.82 3.60 -1.49
C PRO A 90 -27.36 3.60 -1.05
N ALA A 91 -26.89 2.58 -0.30
CA ALA A 91 -25.47 2.44 0.02
C ALA A 91 -24.61 2.26 -1.24
N MET A 92 -25.08 1.44 -2.19
CA MET A 92 -24.44 1.27 -3.51
C MET A 92 -24.46 2.58 -4.31
N GLY A 93 -25.59 3.28 -4.34
CA GLY A 93 -25.70 4.59 -5.00
C GLY A 93 -24.74 5.62 -4.40
N LEU A 94 -24.64 5.67 -3.07
CA LEU A 94 -23.71 6.54 -2.35
C LEU A 94 -22.24 6.18 -2.63
N MET A 95 -21.92 4.88 -2.69
CA MET A 95 -20.59 4.39 -3.07
C MET A 95 -20.24 4.79 -4.51
N LEU A 96 -21.14 4.57 -5.48
CA LEU A 96 -20.93 4.95 -6.88
C LEU A 96 -20.80 6.47 -7.06
N PHE A 97 -21.59 7.25 -6.32
CA PHE A 97 -21.47 8.70 -6.29
C PHE A 97 -20.13 9.15 -5.68
N GLY A 98 -19.72 8.52 -4.57
CA GLY A 98 -18.41 8.73 -3.94
C GLY A 98 -17.26 8.42 -4.90
N LEU A 99 -17.34 7.31 -5.63
CA LEU A 99 -16.39 6.92 -6.68
C LEU A 99 -16.31 7.98 -7.79
N TYR A 100 -17.44 8.37 -8.38
CA TYR A 100 -17.49 9.40 -9.42
C TYR A 100 -16.87 10.72 -8.93
N ARG A 101 -17.27 11.18 -7.74
CA ARG A 101 -16.76 12.43 -7.15
C ARG A 101 -15.28 12.35 -6.82
N GLY A 102 -14.80 11.23 -6.26
CA GLY A 102 -13.40 11.04 -5.91
C GLY A 102 -12.46 11.03 -7.11
N VAL A 103 -12.94 10.61 -8.29
CA VAL A 103 -12.18 10.65 -9.55
C VAL A 103 -12.08 12.07 -10.10
N TYR A 104 -13.20 12.82 -10.14
CA TYR A 104 -13.24 14.13 -10.81
C TYR A 104 -12.96 15.34 -9.90
N PHE A 105 -13.15 15.20 -8.59
CA PHE A 105 -13.05 16.29 -7.61
C PHE A 105 -12.33 15.86 -6.31
N PRO A 106 -11.06 15.41 -6.40
CA PRO A 106 -10.34 14.78 -5.29
C PRO A 106 -10.16 15.66 -4.04
N ASP A 107 -10.13 16.98 -4.21
CA ASP A 107 -9.89 17.94 -3.12
C ASP A 107 -11.18 18.49 -2.47
N SER A 108 -12.36 18.02 -2.91
CA SER A 108 -13.63 18.54 -2.41
C SER A 108 -13.99 17.94 -1.05
N ALA A 109 -13.68 18.65 0.03
CA ALA A 109 -14.14 18.33 1.37
C ALA A 109 -15.63 18.69 1.52
N ASN A 110 -16.52 17.70 1.40
CA ASN A 110 -17.94 17.88 1.71
C ASN A 110 -18.43 16.83 2.72
N TYR A 111 -19.47 17.16 3.48
CA TYR A 111 -20.01 16.29 4.53
C TYR A 111 -20.48 14.92 4.02
N LEU A 112 -20.94 14.85 2.77
CA LEU A 112 -21.34 13.60 2.12
C LEU A 112 -20.15 12.66 1.88
N VAL A 113 -18.99 13.18 1.43
CA VAL A 113 -17.73 12.42 1.33
C VAL A 113 -17.17 12.07 2.71
N GLY A 114 -17.37 12.95 3.70
CA GLY A 114 -17.09 12.62 5.10
C GLY A 114 -17.86 11.37 5.57
N MET A 115 -19.14 11.28 5.23
CA MET A 115 -19.96 10.13 5.58
C MET A 115 -19.56 8.86 4.84
N THR A 116 -19.19 8.94 3.56
CA THR A 116 -18.66 7.77 2.85
C THR A 116 -17.36 7.27 3.49
N ARG A 117 -16.49 8.15 4.00
CA ARG A 117 -15.29 7.74 4.76
C ARG A 117 -15.61 7.03 6.06
N VAL A 118 -16.58 7.53 6.84
CA VAL A 118 -17.00 6.89 8.10
C VAL A 118 -17.45 5.45 7.87
N PHE A 119 -18.20 5.20 6.81
CA PHE A 119 -18.65 3.86 6.44
C PHE A 119 -17.65 3.07 5.57
N SER A 120 -16.45 3.60 5.33
CA SER A 120 -15.46 3.01 4.40
C SER A 120 -16.02 2.75 2.98
N LEU A 121 -17.01 3.54 2.58
CA LEU A 121 -17.60 3.58 1.23
C LEU A 121 -16.84 4.53 0.30
N ASP A 122 -15.96 5.37 0.84
CA ASP A 122 -14.94 6.10 0.06
C ASP A 122 -13.94 5.07 -0.47
N GLN A 123 -14.12 4.68 -1.74
CA GLN A 123 -13.15 3.86 -2.44
C GLN A 123 -12.49 4.68 -3.53
N ARG A 124 -11.18 4.90 -3.40
CA ARG A 124 -10.37 5.58 -4.41
C ARG A 124 -9.57 4.58 -5.23
N TRP A 125 -9.99 4.37 -6.48
CA TRP A 125 -9.31 3.49 -7.44
C TRP A 125 -8.51 4.31 -8.45
N ALA A 126 -7.50 5.03 -7.97
CA ALA A 126 -6.74 6.01 -8.76
C ALA A 126 -5.26 5.65 -8.89
N MET A 127 -4.92 4.36 -8.98
CA MET A 127 -3.50 3.94 -9.01
C MET A 127 -2.77 4.45 -10.27
N PHE A 128 -3.48 4.62 -11.39
CA PHE A 128 -2.90 5.08 -12.66
C PHE A 128 -3.80 6.07 -13.44
N SER A 129 -4.88 6.56 -12.84
CA SER A 129 -5.90 7.38 -13.49
C SER A 129 -6.33 8.53 -12.60
N PRO A 130 -6.72 9.70 -13.16
CA PRO A 130 -6.67 10.04 -14.59
C PRO A 130 -5.28 10.50 -15.06
N ARG A 131 -4.38 10.82 -14.13
CA ARG A 131 -3.05 11.34 -14.43
C ARG A 131 -2.01 10.44 -13.75
N PRO A 132 -1.46 9.43 -14.45
CA PRO A 132 -0.38 8.63 -13.88
C PRO A 132 0.81 9.55 -13.54
N PRO A 133 1.65 9.18 -12.56
CA PRO A 133 2.85 9.95 -12.24
C PRO A 133 3.69 10.17 -13.49
N GLN A 134 4.00 11.44 -13.77
CA GLN A 134 4.85 11.83 -14.91
C GLN A 134 6.31 12.03 -14.50
N TYR A 135 6.65 11.65 -13.27
CA TYR A 135 7.99 11.75 -12.71
C TYR A 135 8.35 10.45 -11.98
N SER A 136 9.64 10.15 -11.97
CA SER A 136 10.24 9.17 -11.08
C SER A 136 10.85 9.92 -9.92
N ASP A 137 10.70 9.38 -8.72
CA ASP A 137 11.23 9.91 -7.49
C ASP A 137 12.09 8.87 -6.78
N TRP A 138 13.01 9.35 -5.95
CA TRP A 138 13.83 8.55 -5.05
C TRP A 138 14.38 9.44 -3.94
N ASP A 139 14.72 8.85 -2.81
CA ASP A 139 15.41 9.55 -1.73
C ASP A 139 16.88 9.14 -1.63
N THR A 140 17.71 10.00 -1.03
CA THR A 140 19.08 9.70 -0.65
C THR A 140 19.40 10.38 0.69
N ALA A 141 20.35 9.82 1.43
CA ALA A 141 20.88 10.47 2.62
C ALA A 141 22.41 10.62 2.53
N PRO A 142 22.93 11.46 1.62
CA PRO A 142 24.36 11.64 1.45
C PRO A 142 25.00 12.16 2.74
N ALA A 143 26.07 11.50 3.15
CA ALA A 143 26.89 11.86 4.29
C ALA A 143 28.37 11.91 3.92
N THR A 144 29.09 12.86 4.51
CA THR A 144 30.55 12.95 4.44
C THR A 144 31.12 12.49 5.77
N LEU A 145 31.98 11.47 5.71
CA LEU A 145 32.63 10.90 6.88
C LEU A 145 33.90 11.66 7.26
N LYS A 146 34.43 11.39 8.45
CA LYS A 146 35.71 11.96 8.93
C LYS A 146 36.87 11.66 7.98
N SER A 147 36.88 10.50 7.33
CA SER A 147 37.88 10.14 6.33
C SER A 147 37.76 10.92 5.01
N GLY A 148 36.74 11.77 4.85
CA GLY A 148 36.42 12.46 3.59
C GLY A 148 35.62 11.62 2.59
N ARG A 149 35.32 10.35 2.91
CA ARG A 149 34.47 9.49 2.07
C ARG A 149 33.03 9.99 2.06
N ARG A 150 32.36 9.88 0.90
CA ARG A 150 30.93 10.16 0.75
C ARG A 150 30.13 8.86 0.63
N ILE A 151 29.14 8.69 1.49
CA ILE A 151 28.28 7.50 1.53
C ILE A 151 26.80 7.92 1.54
N ASP A 152 25.92 7.01 1.16
CA ASP A 152 24.47 7.16 1.37
C ASP A 152 24.07 6.41 2.65
N LEU A 153 23.62 7.12 3.68
CA LEU A 153 23.24 6.53 4.97
C LEU A 153 22.04 5.58 4.87
N LEU A 154 21.24 5.65 3.81
CA LEU A 154 20.11 4.73 3.61
C LEU A 154 20.56 3.34 3.17
N THR A 155 21.66 3.27 2.41
CA THR A 155 22.16 2.01 1.83
C THR A 155 23.47 1.55 2.46
N GLY A 156 24.21 2.45 3.13
CA GLY A 156 25.57 2.23 3.63
C GLY A 156 26.63 2.12 2.54
N ARG A 157 26.28 2.43 1.28
CA ARG A 157 27.18 2.31 0.11
C ARG A 157 27.79 3.66 -0.26
N ALA A 158 28.78 3.65 -1.15
CA ALA A 158 29.33 4.87 -1.72
C ALA A 158 28.23 5.71 -2.38
N TYR A 159 28.25 7.02 -2.14
CA TYR A 159 27.25 7.94 -2.71
C TYR A 159 27.61 8.27 -4.15
N GLU A 160 26.71 7.96 -5.08
CA GLU A 160 26.83 8.31 -6.50
C GLU A 160 25.77 9.34 -6.89
N PRO A 161 26.17 10.59 -7.18
CA PRO A 161 25.25 11.61 -7.66
C PRO A 161 24.63 11.19 -8.99
N GLY A 162 23.30 11.14 -9.05
CA GLY A 162 22.57 10.84 -10.29
C GLY A 162 22.45 9.35 -10.63
N ALA A 163 22.96 8.44 -9.81
CA ALA A 163 22.52 7.06 -9.86
C ALA A 163 21.02 7.04 -9.51
N SER A 164 20.18 6.90 -10.54
CA SER A 164 18.77 6.54 -10.38
C SER A 164 18.74 5.17 -9.71
N VAL A 165 18.78 5.17 -8.38
CA VAL A 165 18.80 3.92 -7.64
C VAL A 165 17.44 3.29 -7.85
N THR A 166 17.46 2.09 -8.38
CA THR A 166 16.32 1.29 -8.82
C THR A 166 15.18 1.35 -7.77
N ARG A 167 13.99 1.78 -8.21
CA ARG A 167 12.67 1.75 -7.53
C ARG A 167 12.72 1.45 -6.01
N ASP A 168 12.34 2.44 -5.18
CA ASP A 168 12.24 2.43 -3.70
C ASP A 168 11.94 1.07 -3.03
N TYR A 169 11.05 0.26 -3.62
CA TYR A 169 10.74 -1.08 -3.09
C TYR A 169 11.94 -2.02 -2.96
N GLN A 170 12.87 -1.99 -3.93
CA GLN A 170 14.07 -2.83 -3.92
C GLN A 170 15.11 -2.31 -2.92
N LYS A 171 15.17 -0.98 -2.76
CA LYS A 171 16.10 -0.31 -1.85
C LYS A 171 15.87 -0.71 -0.39
N PHE A 172 14.61 -0.82 0.03
CA PHE A 172 14.29 -1.05 1.44
C PHE A 172 13.99 -2.51 1.81
N GLY A 173 13.81 -3.39 0.83
CA GLY A 173 13.66 -4.85 0.96
C GLY A 173 12.43 -5.36 1.73
N ARG A 174 11.86 -4.57 2.65
CA ARG A 174 10.67 -4.89 3.45
C ARG A 174 9.61 -3.82 3.30
N ILE A 175 8.36 -4.25 3.15
CA ILE A 175 7.16 -3.39 3.03
C ILE A 175 7.04 -2.33 4.14
N ARG A 176 7.46 -2.66 5.36
CA ARG A 176 7.41 -1.75 6.50
C ARG A 176 8.26 -0.51 6.26
N TRP A 177 9.48 -0.70 5.75
CA TRP A 177 10.41 0.40 5.49
C TRP A 177 9.98 1.20 4.27
N PHE A 178 9.49 0.53 3.22
CA PHE A 178 8.85 1.21 2.09
C PHE A 178 7.72 2.16 2.55
N ASN A 179 6.80 1.67 3.38
CA ASN A 179 5.70 2.49 3.91
C ASN A 179 6.19 3.64 4.80
N LEU A 180 7.24 3.44 5.60
CA LEU A 180 7.85 4.52 6.38
C LEU A 180 8.41 5.60 5.46
N HIS A 181 9.16 5.22 4.44
CA HIS A 181 9.76 6.16 3.49
C HIS A 181 8.70 6.95 2.70
N MET A 182 7.60 6.30 2.28
CA MET A 182 6.45 7.02 1.70
C MET A 182 5.80 8.03 2.67
N LEU A 183 5.86 7.79 3.98
CA LEU A 183 5.38 8.73 4.99
C LEU A 183 6.37 9.87 5.26
N LEU A 184 7.67 9.63 5.06
CA LEU A 184 8.73 10.62 5.25
C LEU A 184 8.83 11.61 4.09
N THR A 185 8.45 11.21 2.88
CA THR A 185 8.44 12.08 1.69
C THR A 185 7.29 13.08 1.67
N ASP A 186 6.28 12.92 2.54
CA ASP A 186 5.21 13.91 2.73
C ASP A 186 5.74 15.10 3.53
N GLU A 187 5.86 16.26 2.87
CA GLU A 187 6.54 17.48 3.37
C GLU A 187 5.99 18.00 4.70
N ARG A 188 4.78 17.60 5.11
CA ARG A 188 3.98 18.26 6.14
C ARG A 188 4.44 18.03 7.58
N ARG A 189 5.59 17.38 7.81
CA ARG A 189 5.73 16.57 9.02
C ARG A 189 7.04 16.62 9.78
N GLY A 190 8.11 17.26 9.28
CA GLY A 190 9.37 17.46 10.02
C GLY A 190 10.11 16.18 10.49
N HIS A 191 9.54 15.00 10.26
CA HIS A 191 10.08 13.72 10.69
C HIS A 191 11.38 13.33 9.97
N THR A 192 11.64 13.90 8.79
CA THR A 192 12.86 13.68 8.01
C THR A 192 14.12 14.09 8.75
N GLN A 193 14.07 15.20 9.50
CA GLN A 193 15.20 15.65 10.31
C GLN A 193 15.51 14.66 11.45
N LEU A 194 14.48 14.19 12.17
CA LEU A 194 14.64 13.20 13.24
C LEU A 194 15.13 11.86 12.69
N TYR A 195 14.64 11.46 11.52
CA TYR A 195 15.09 10.26 10.86
C TYR A 195 16.56 10.37 10.42
N LEU A 196 16.97 11.52 9.87
CA LEU A 196 18.37 11.78 9.53
C LEU A 196 19.27 11.70 10.76
N GLN A 197 18.87 12.29 11.89
CA GLN A 197 19.60 12.19 13.17
C GLN A 197 19.78 10.73 13.60
N TYR A 198 18.70 9.93 13.54
CA TYR A 198 18.76 8.50 13.84
C TYR A 198 19.75 7.76 12.94
N LEU A 199 19.77 8.06 11.63
CA LEU A 199 20.71 7.43 10.69
C LEU A 199 22.17 7.77 11.04
N VAL A 200 22.44 9.03 11.39
CA VAL A 200 23.77 9.50 11.82
C VAL A 200 24.19 8.83 13.12
N GLU A 201 23.34 8.84 14.14
CA GLU A 201 23.62 8.21 15.43
C GLU A 201 23.90 6.71 15.28
N ARG A 202 23.10 6.03 14.46
CA ARG A 202 23.29 4.62 14.15
C ARG A 202 24.63 4.38 13.44
N TRP A 203 24.96 5.17 12.42
CA TRP A 203 26.23 5.04 11.73
C TRP A 203 27.42 5.26 12.67
N ASN A 204 27.39 6.34 13.45
CA ASN A 204 28.46 6.70 14.38
C ASN A 204 28.66 5.65 15.48
N LYS A 205 27.57 5.01 15.91
CA LYS A 205 27.63 3.90 16.87
C LYS A 205 28.31 2.66 16.26
N ASP A 206 28.00 2.35 15.01
CA ASP A 206 28.54 1.18 14.31
C ASP A 206 29.97 1.43 13.77
N HIS A 207 30.35 2.70 13.54
CA HIS A 207 31.64 3.14 12.98
C HIS A 207 32.26 4.28 13.81
N PRO A 208 32.71 4.00 15.06
CA PRO A 208 33.25 5.04 15.94
C PRO A 208 34.54 5.70 15.41
N ASP A 209 35.30 4.98 14.58
CA ASP A 209 36.57 5.47 14.01
C ASP A 209 36.38 6.41 12.80
N ASP A 210 35.22 6.33 12.13
CA ASP A 210 34.89 7.11 10.92
C ASP A 210 33.47 7.69 11.01
N PRO A 211 33.22 8.61 11.96
CA PRO A 211 31.90 9.19 12.17
C PRO A 211 31.49 10.12 11.02
N VAL A 212 30.19 10.32 10.89
CA VAL A 212 29.59 11.31 10.00
C VAL A 212 29.94 12.71 10.48
N LEU A 213 30.51 13.53 9.59
CA LEU A 213 30.72 14.96 9.80
C LEU A 213 29.54 15.77 9.31
N THR A 214 29.09 15.55 8.08
CA THR A 214 27.95 16.28 7.51
C THR A 214 27.00 15.29 6.86
N ALA A 215 25.70 15.53 6.92
CA ALA A 215 24.72 14.73 6.18
C ALA A 215 23.52 15.55 5.73
N ARG A 216 22.85 15.10 4.68
CA ARG A 216 21.60 15.70 4.21
C ARG A 216 20.61 14.59 3.90
N TYR A 217 19.33 14.87 4.11
CA TYR A 217 18.26 14.03 3.59
C TYR A 217 17.72 14.70 2.34
N GLU A 218 17.89 14.06 1.19
CA GLU A 218 17.56 14.58 -0.12
C GLU A 218 16.48 13.74 -0.77
N TYR A 219 15.56 14.41 -1.46
CA TYR A 219 14.55 13.79 -2.29
C TYR A 219 14.68 14.32 -3.70
N HIS A 220 14.77 13.40 -4.63
CA HIS A 220 15.01 13.66 -6.02
C HIS A 220 13.77 13.31 -6.82
N TYR A 221 13.46 14.11 -7.82
CA TYR A 221 12.42 13.79 -8.79
C TYR A 221 12.84 14.24 -10.18
N GLN A 222 12.50 13.41 -11.17
CA GLN A 222 12.84 13.63 -12.57
C GLN A 222 11.65 13.22 -13.45
N SER A 223 11.33 14.04 -14.45
CA SER A 223 10.28 13.71 -15.42
C SER A 223 10.58 12.40 -16.14
N ILE A 224 9.57 11.52 -16.27
CA ILE A 224 9.69 10.28 -17.04
C ILE A 224 9.61 10.65 -18.53
N LYS A 225 10.75 10.70 -19.20
CA LYS A 225 10.91 10.99 -20.63
C LYS A 225 11.92 10.01 -21.25
N PRO A 226 11.91 9.81 -22.59
CA PRO A 226 12.99 9.11 -23.27
C PRO A 226 14.36 9.70 -22.90
N ASN A 227 15.41 8.88 -22.83
CA ASN A 227 16.72 9.27 -22.28
C ASN A 227 17.32 10.56 -22.88
N TYR A 228 17.02 10.85 -24.15
CA TYR A 228 17.50 12.05 -24.87
C TYR A 228 16.66 13.32 -24.60
N LEU A 229 15.56 13.21 -23.86
CA LEU A 229 14.69 14.31 -23.42
C LEU A 229 14.64 14.43 -21.90
N LEU A 230 15.51 13.74 -21.16
CA LEU A 230 15.52 13.81 -19.71
C LEU A 230 15.85 15.23 -19.26
N ASP A 231 14.98 15.78 -18.41
CA ASP A 231 15.23 17.04 -17.74
C ASP A 231 16.28 16.83 -16.63
N GLU A 232 16.88 17.93 -16.17
CA GLU A 232 17.72 17.91 -14.97
C GLU A 232 16.95 17.37 -13.76
N THR A 233 17.61 16.50 -12.99
CA THR A 233 17.08 15.98 -11.73
C THR A 233 16.88 17.13 -10.75
N ARG A 234 15.65 17.29 -10.26
CA ARG A 234 15.35 18.26 -9.22
C ARG A 234 15.54 17.63 -7.86
N THR A 235 16.30 18.28 -7.00
CA THR A 235 16.59 17.82 -5.64
C THR A 235 15.99 18.79 -4.63
N ARG A 236 15.24 18.25 -3.67
CA ARG A 236 14.78 18.96 -2.47
C ARG A 236 15.51 18.41 -1.25
N VAL A 237 15.91 19.31 -0.36
CA VAL A 237 16.57 18.93 0.90
C VAL A 237 15.54 19.03 2.03
N PHE A 238 15.32 17.92 2.72
CA PHE A 238 14.33 17.80 3.80
C PHE A 238 14.94 17.77 5.21
N GLY A 239 16.26 17.65 5.30
CA GLY A 239 16.97 17.67 6.57
C GLY A 239 18.47 17.83 6.36
N THR A 240 19.13 18.40 7.35
CA THR A 240 20.58 18.62 7.34
C THR A 240 21.17 18.32 8.70
N TYR A 241 22.32 17.66 8.71
CA TYR A 241 23.16 17.44 9.87
C TYR A 241 24.49 18.18 9.64
N PRO A 242 24.85 19.11 10.55
CA PRO A 242 26.05 19.93 10.44
C PRO A 242 27.33 19.13 10.72
#